data_AF-A0A960UP62-F1
#
_entry.id   AF-A0A960UP62-F1
#
_cell.length_a   1.000
_cell.length_b   1.000
_cell.length_c   1.000
_cell.angle_alpha   90.00
_cell.angle_beta   90.00
_cell.angle_gamma   90.00
#
_symmetry.space_group_name_H-M   'P 1'
#
loop_
_entity.id
_entity.type
_entity.pdbx_description
1 polymer ?
#
loop_
_entity_poly.entity_id
_entity_poly.type
_entity_poly.pdbx_seq_one_letter_code
_entity_poly.pdbx_strand_id
1 'polypeptide(L)'
;MRHTLERISLLFPVWVCIFVGGAILYPPLFTWFSGVLIPLGLAGIMLSMGMTLLPRDFERIVRFPVPVFLGVLFQYTLMPLLGYAVGTALGLEPVLKAGLVLVASCPGGTASNVVTFLARSNVALSVTMTAISTLLSALATPLAVKLLLSGSSIDVSFWALFQSTLVVVVLPVVIGVALNRVFGSSSWMHKVKPGLPALAVLLICLIVASVIGKDR
;
A
#
# COMPACT_ATOMS: atom_id res chain seq x y z
N MET A 1 4.49 24.26 11.55
CA MET A 1 4.63 22.79 11.72
C MET A 1 3.82 21.99 10.69
N ARG A 2 2.50 22.20 10.54
CA ARG A 2 1.67 21.44 9.55
C ARG A 2 2.15 21.57 8.09
N HIS A 3 2.38 22.78 7.60
CA HIS A 3 2.90 23.00 6.23
C HIS A 3 4.30 22.40 5.99
N THR A 4 5.13 22.32 7.03
CA THR A 4 6.47 21.72 6.93
C THR A 4 6.36 20.19 6.75
N LEU A 5 5.49 19.54 7.54
CA LEU A 5 5.25 18.10 7.46
C LEU A 5 4.61 17.68 6.14
N GLU A 6 3.69 18.49 5.61
CA GLU A 6 3.09 18.29 4.29
C GLU A 6 4.15 18.36 3.17
N ARG A 7 5.01 19.38 3.18
CA ARG A 7 6.10 19.50 2.21
C ARG A 7 7.09 18.34 2.29
N ILE A 8 7.43 17.89 3.51
CA ILE A 8 8.29 16.73 3.72
C ILE A 8 7.66 15.46 3.14
N SER A 9 6.35 15.28 3.33
CA SER A 9 5.61 14.12 2.81
C SER A 9 5.50 14.12 1.28
N LEU A 10 5.43 15.31 0.66
CA LEU A 10 5.45 15.44 -0.81
C LEU A 10 6.81 15.08 -1.42
N LEU A 11 7.89 15.23 -0.64
CA LEU A 11 9.25 14.84 -1.03
C LEU A 11 9.52 13.35 -0.81
N PHE A 12 8.50 12.52 -0.54
CA PHE A 12 8.69 11.08 -0.32
C PHE A 12 9.53 10.37 -1.39
N PRO A 13 9.44 10.68 -2.71
CA PRO A 13 10.28 9.99 -3.70
C PRO A 13 11.77 10.29 -3.47
N VAL A 14 12.09 11.52 -3.09
CA VAL A 14 13.46 11.94 -2.77
C VAL A 14 13.96 11.21 -1.53
N TRP A 15 13.13 11.12 -0.48
CA TRP A 15 13.50 10.38 0.73
C TRP A 15 13.73 8.91 0.48
N VAL A 16 12.88 8.26 -0.32
CA VAL A 16 13.07 6.86 -0.71
C VAL A 16 14.40 6.70 -1.45
N CYS A 17 14.70 7.56 -2.44
CA CYS A 17 15.99 7.51 -3.15
C CYS A 17 17.20 7.67 -2.23
N ILE A 18 17.14 8.58 -1.25
CA ILE A 18 18.23 8.79 -0.27
C ILE A 18 18.43 7.55 0.59
N PHE A 19 17.35 6.98 1.15
CA PHE A 19 17.42 5.80 2.01
C PHE A 19 17.92 4.57 1.24
N VAL A 20 17.45 4.39 0.00
CA VAL A 20 17.92 3.33 -0.91
C VAL A 20 19.39 3.53 -1.27
N GLY A 21 19.81 4.75 -1.60
CA GLY A 21 21.23 5.06 -1.85
C GLY A 21 22.10 4.76 -0.62
N GLY A 22 21.62 5.10 0.58
CA GLY A 22 22.28 4.74 1.84
C GLY A 22 22.40 3.22 2.05
N ALA A 23 21.33 2.47 1.79
CA ALA A 23 21.35 1.01 1.90
C ALA A 23 22.30 0.35 0.90
N ILE A 24 22.40 0.90 -0.30
CA ILE A 24 23.32 0.47 -1.36
C ILE A 24 24.79 0.69 -0.96
N LEU A 25 25.09 1.81 -0.29
CA LEU A 25 26.45 2.18 0.10
C LEU A 25 26.89 1.53 1.41
N TYR A 26 26.01 1.41 2.40
CA TYR A 26 26.31 0.81 3.70
C TYR A 26 25.08 0.04 4.26
N PRO A 27 24.89 -1.21 3.83
CA PRO A 27 23.73 -2.03 4.20
C PRO A 27 23.43 -2.17 5.71
N PRO A 28 24.42 -2.28 6.61
CA PRO A 28 24.18 -2.43 8.05
C PRO A 28 23.33 -1.32 8.69
N LEU A 29 23.20 -0.15 8.05
CA LEU A 29 22.34 0.94 8.51
C LEU A 29 20.86 0.59 8.56
N PHE A 30 20.39 -0.37 7.77
CA PHE A 30 18.95 -0.64 7.59
C PHE A 30 18.56 -2.11 7.73
N THR A 31 19.51 -3.05 7.72
CA THR A 31 19.22 -4.50 7.85
C THR A 31 18.65 -4.89 9.22
N TRP A 32 18.85 -4.05 10.26
CA TRP A 32 18.21 -4.20 11.57
C TRP A 32 16.69 -4.08 11.49
N PHE A 33 16.14 -3.31 10.54
CA PHE A 33 14.70 -3.15 10.34
C PHE A 33 14.12 -4.31 9.52
N SER A 34 14.16 -5.52 10.06
CA SER A 34 13.78 -6.69 9.29
C SER A 34 13.04 -7.77 10.07
N GLY A 35 12.67 -8.87 9.40
CA GLY A 35 11.84 -9.93 9.99
C GLY A 35 10.47 -9.39 10.35
N VAL A 36 10.08 -9.47 11.63
CA VAL A 36 8.78 -9.02 12.14
C VAL A 36 8.58 -7.50 12.05
N LEU A 37 9.66 -6.71 11.98
CA LEU A 37 9.56 -5.25 11.89
C LEU A 37 8.96 -4.76 10.57
N ILE A 38 9.14 -5.51 9.47
CA ILE A 38 8.57 -5.18 8.16
C ILE A 38 7.03 -5.26 8.19
N PRO A 39 6.39 -6.38 8.56
CA PRO A 39 4.94 -6.43 8.65
C PRO A 39 4.38 -5.50 9.73
N LEU A 40 5.09 -5.26 10.84
CA LEU A 40 4.67 -4.25 11.81
C LEU A 40 4.74 -2.82 11.25
N GLY A 41 5.78 -2.49 10.49
CA GLY A 41 5.91 -1.21 9.80
C GLY A 41 4.80 -1.04 8.75
N LEU A 42 4.50 -2.08 7.99
CA LEU A 42 3.40 -2.08 7.02
C LEU A 42 2.05 -1.90 7.73
N ALA A 43 1.81 -2.60 8.84
CA ALA A 43 0.63 -2.42 9.67
C ALA A 43 0.52 -0.98 10.20
N GLY A 44 1.64 -0.36 10.59
CA GLY A 44 1.69 1.05 11.00
C GLY A 44 1.33 2.03 9.88
N ILE A 45 1.78 1.75 8.64
CA ILE A 45 1.39 2.51 7.44
C ILE A 45 -0.11 2.36 7.19
N MET A 46 -0.64 1.14 7.26
CA MET A 46 -2.05 0.83 7.02
C MET A 46 -2.97 1.41 8.10
N LEU A 47 -2.54 1.39 9.36
CA LEU A 47 -3.21 2.08 10.47
C LEU A 47 -3.25 3.59 10.24
N SER A 48 -2.11 4.18 9.85
CA SER A 48 -2.00 5.61 9.53
C SER A 48 -2.97 6.00 8.43
N MET A 49 -3.08 5.19 7.37
CA MET A 49 -4.08 5.37 6.32
C MET A 49 -5.50 5.30 6.91
N GLY A 50 -5.83 4.24 7.67
CA GLY A 50 -7.16 4.07 8.27
C GLY A 50 -7.59 5.25 9.14
N MET A 51 -6.67 5.81 9.94
CA MET A 51 -6.91 6.98 10.81
C MET A 51 -7.19 8.29 10.03
N THR A 52 -6.89 8.31 8.73
CA THR A 52 -7.18 9.45 7.83
C THR A 52 -8.49 9.28 7.05
N LEU A 53 -9.03 8.06 6.94
CA LEU A 53 -10.27 7.77 6.20
C LEU A 53 -11.51 8.22 6.97
N LEU A 54 -12.41 8.93 6.29
CA LEU A 54 -13.63 9.46 6.89
C LEU A 54 -14.83 8.57 6.52
N PRO A 55 -15.85 8.44 7.39
CA PRO A 55 -17.06 7.67 7.07
C PRO A 55 -17.73 8.08 5.74
N ARG A 56 -17.71 9.39 5.43
CA ARG A 56 -18.21 9.97 4.18
C ARG A 56 -17.48 9.47 2.91
N ASP A 57 -16.26 8.97 3.04
CA ASP A 57 -15.52 8.41 1.91
C ASP A 57 -16.13 7.06 1.47
N PHE A 58 -16.80 6.34 2.38
CA PHE A 58 -17.56 5.12 2.07
C PHE A 58 -18.96 5.42 1.54
N GLU A 59 -19.61 6.50 1.98
CA GLU A 59 -20.90 6.94 1.40
C GLU A 59 -20.77 7.28 -0.10
N ARG A 60 -19.58 7.71 -0.53
CA ARG A 60 -19.29 8.04 -1.93
C ARG A 60 -19.39 6.83 -2.87
N ILE A 61 -19.28 5.61 -2.34
CA ILE A 61 -19.49 4.36 -3.09
C ILE A 61 -20.89 4.32 -3.70
N VAL A 62 -21.89 4.70 -2.89
CA VAL A 62 -23.29 4.72 -3.31
C VAL A 62 -23.56 5.88 -4.28
N ARG A 63 -22.83 6.99 -4.14
CA ARG A 63 -22.98 8.16 -5.04
C ARG A 63 -22.32 7.98 -6.40
N PHE A 64 -21.21 7.25 -6.47
CA PHE A 64 -20.46 7.00 -7.70
C PHE A 64 -20.14 5.50 -7.87
N PRO A 65 -21.15 4.64 -8.01
CA PRO A 65 -20.95 3.19 -8.02
C PRO A 65 -20.20 2.73 -9.26
N VAL A 66 -20.49 3.30 -10.43
CA VAL A 66 -19.87 2.88 -11.71
C VAL A 66 -18.36 3.17 -11.74
N PRO A 67 -17.86 4.39 -11.46
CA PRO A 67 -16.41 4.64 -11.43
C PRO A 67 -15.67 3.80 -10.39
N VAL A 68 -16.27 3.61 -9.21
CA VAL A 68 -15.69 2.80 -8.15
C VAL A 68 -15.58 1.34 -8.57
N PHE A 69 -16.65 0.77 -9.13
CA PHE A 69 -16.68 -0.61 -9.61
C PHE A 69 -15.66 -0.85 -10.72
N LEU A 70 -15.64 0.01 -11.75
CA LEU A 70 -14.68 -0.10 -12.85
C LEU A 70 -13.25 0.03 -12.35
N GLY A 71 -12.99 0.94 -11.40
CA GLY A 71 -11.70 1.11 -10.78
C GLY A 71 -11.21 -0.15 -10.06
N VAL A 72 -12.05 -0.76 -9.23
CA VAL A 72 -11.75 -2.03 -8.54
C VAL A 72 -11.59 -3.18 -9.54
N LEU A 73 -12.46 -3.24 -10.54
CA LEU A 73 -12.41 -4.26 -11.59
C LEU A 73 -11.05 -4.20 -12.30
N PHE A 74 -10.65 -3.04 -12.80
CA PHE A 74 -9.36 -2.89 -13.49
C PHE A 74 -8.17 -3.09 -12.56
N GLN A 75 -8.26 -2.68 -11.28
CA GLN A 75 -7.21 -2.92 -10.29
C GLN A 75 -6.94 -4.42 -10.08
N TYR A 76 -7.97 -5.26 -10.08
CA TYR A 76 -7.83 -6.69 -9.79
C TYR A 76 -7.92 -7.61 -11.01
N THR A 77 -8.07 -7.05 -12.20
CA THR A 77 -8.04 -7.82 -13.45
C THR A 77 -6.93 -7.33 -14.36
N LEU A 78 -7.03 -6.08 -14.84
CA LEU A 78 -6.10 -5.52 -15.80
C LEU A 78 -4.68 -5.41 -15.23
N MET A 79 -4.50 -4.91 -14.01
CA MET A 79 -3.16 -4.79 -13.41
C MET A 79 -2.45 -6.14 -13.24
N PRO A 80 -3.04 -7.17 -12.62
CA PRO A 80 -2.43 -8.51 -12.56
C PRO A 80 -2.09 -9.11 -13.92
N LEU A 81 -3.01 -8.97 -14.90
CA LEU A 81 -2.80 -9.47 -16.26
C LEU A 81 -1.63 -8.76 -16.95
N LEU A 82 -1.52 -7.44 -16.77
CA LEU A 82 -0.38 -6.67 -17.27
C LEU A 82 0.92 -7.10 -16.59
N GLY A 83 0.92 -7.31 -15.27
CA GLY A 83 2.10 -7.82 -14.55
C GLY A 83 2.57 -9.17 -15.09
N TYR A 84 1.64 -10.09 -15.33
CA TYR A 84 1.94 -11.39 -15.93
C TYR A 84 2.43 -11.29 -17.37
N ALA A 85 1.76 -10.46 -18.19
CA ALA A 85 2.10 -10.26 -19.60
C ALA A 85 3.49 -9.63 -19.75
N VAL A 86 3.79 -8.58 -18.99
CA VAL A 86 5.10 -7.93 -18.97
C VAL A 86 6.18 -8.89 -18.50
N GLY A 87 5.94 -9.64 -17.41
CA GLY A 87 6.90 -10.62 -16.92
C GLY A 87 7.19 -11.74 -17.92
N THR A 88 6.21 -12.11 -18.74
CA THR A 88 6.37 -13.11 -19.82
C THR A 88 7.10 -12.52 -21.03
N ALA A 89 6.71 -11.32 -21.46
CA ALA A 89 7.29 -10.65 -22.62
C ALA A 89 8.77 -10.30 -22.42
N LEU A 90 9.16 -9.99 -21.19
CA LEU A 90 10.56 -9.73 -20.82
C LEU A 90 11.36 -11.01 -20.53
N GLY A 91 10.73 -12.20 -20.56
CA GLY A 91 11.40 -13.47 -20.26
C GLY A 91 11.96 -13.54 -18.84
N LEU A 92 11.27 -12.93 -17.86
CA LEU A 92 11.76 -12.88 -16.48
C LEU A 92 11.84 -14.28 -15.86
N GLU A 93 12.84 -14.49 -15.01
CA GLU A 93 12.95 -15.70 -14.21
C GLU A 93 11.68 -15.92 -13.36
N PRO A 94 11.30 -17.18 -13.08
CA PRO A 94 10.03 -17.50 -12.40
C PRO A 94 9.81 -16.74 -11.09
N VAL A 95 10.86 -16.56 -10.28
CA VAL A 95 10.80 -15.84 -9.00
C VAL A 95 10.49 -14.35 -9.21
N LEU A 96 11.17 -13.70 -10.16
CA LEU A 96 10.95 -12.28 -10.48
C LEU A 96 9.56 -12.06 -11.10
N LYS A 97 9.13 -12.97 -11.98
CA LYS A 97 7.77 -12.93 -12.55
C LYS A 97 6.71 -13.09 -11.46
N ALA A 98 6.88 -14.02 -10.53
CA ALA A 98 5.96 -14.19 -9.40
C ALA A 98 5.90 -12.94 -8.52
N GLY A 99 7.05 -12.33 -8.22
CA GLY A 99 7.13 -11.05 -7.50
C GLY A 99 6.39 -9.92 -8.24
N LEU A 100 6.57 -9.82 -9.56
CA LEU A 100 5.88 -8.82 -10.38
C LEU A 100 4.37 -9.02 -10.40
N VAL A 101 3.89 -10.26 -10.54
CA VAL A 101 2.45 -10.57 -10.47
C VAL A 101 1.89 -10.24 -9.08
N LEU A 102 2.64 -10.54 -8.00
CA LEU A 102 2.24 -10.20 -6.64
C LEU A 102 2.09 -8.69 -6.45
N VAL A 103 3.09 -7.90 -6.90
CA VAL A 103 3.03 -6.44 -6.86
C VAL A 103 1.85 -5.90 -7.66
N ALA A 104 1.64 -6.42 -8.87
CA ALA A 104 0.54 -6.00 -9.74
C ALA A 104 -0.85 -6.39 -9.20
N SER A 105 -0.90 -7.39 -8.32
CA SER A 105 -2.13 -7.87 -7.67
C SER A 105 -2.46 -7.17 -6.36
N CYS A 106 -1.56 -6.31 -5.87
CA CYS A 106 -1.80 -5.52 -4.67
C CYS A 106 -2.86 -4.42 -4.89
N PRO A 107 -3.55 -3.98 -3.82
CA PRO A 107 -4.46 -2.84 -3.88
C PRO A 107 -3.73 -1.55 -4.23
N GLY A 108 -4.50 -0.51 -4.58
CA GLY A 108 -3.97 0.84 -4.75
C GLY A 108 -3.31 1.36 -3.46
N GLY A 109 -2.26 2.17 -3.62
CA GLY A 109 -1.55 2.82 -2.51
C GLY A 109 -1.99 4.27 -2.28
N THR A 110 -1.74 4.79 -1.08
CA THR A 110 -2.10 6.18 -0.70
C THR A 110 -1.38 7.26 -1.52
N ALA A 111 -0.23 6.93 -2.13
CA ALA A 111 0.49 7.82 -3.04
C ALA A 111 -0.37 8.23 -4.26
N SER A 112 -1.29 7.37 -4.71
CA SER A 112 -2.21 7.67 -5.81
C SER A 112 -3.10 8.89 -5.52
N ASN A 113 -3.43 9.14 -4.25
CA ASN A 113 -4.23 10.30 -3.84
C ASN A 113 -3.47 11.62 -4.06
N VAL A 114 -2.15 11.62 -3.83
CA VAL A 114 -1.28 12.78 -4.07
C VAL A 114 -1.15 13.04 -5.56
N VAL A 115 -0.94 11.99 -6.37
CA VAL A 115 -0.86 12.11 -7.83
C VAL A 115 -2.19 12.62 -8.40
N THR A 116 -3.32 12.12 -7.91
CA THR A 116 -4.67 12.58 -8.30
C THR A 116 -4.88 14.05 -7.97
N PHE A 117 -4.40 14.51 -6.81
CA PHE A 117 -4.45 15.91 -6.42
C PHE A 117 -3.64 16.80 -7.35
N LEU A 118 -2.40 16.40 -7.66
CA LEU A 118 -1.52 17.13 -8.59
C LEU A 118 -2.09 17.17 -10.01
N ALA A 119 -2.73 16.08 -10.44
CA ALA A 119 -3.42 15.97 -11.72
C ALA A 119 -4.77 16.71 -11.74
N ARG A 120 -5.12 17.45 -10.69
CA ARG A 120 -6.41 18.18 -10.53
C ARG A 120 -7.63 17.30 -10.77
N SER A 121 -7.51 16.03 -10.44
CA SER A 121 -8.53 15.01 -10.62
C SER A 121 -9.33 14.82 -9.33
N ASN A 122 -10.32 13.92 -9.36
CA ASN A 122 -11.19 13.68 -8.20
C ASN A 122 -10.47 12.89 -7.10
N VAL A 123 -9.76 13.61 -6.21
CA VAL A 123 -9.07 13.03 -5.03
C VAL A 123 -10.01 12.23 -4.16
N ALA A 124 -11.23 12.72 -4.02
CA ALA A 124 -12.28 12.13 -3.23
C ALA A 124 -12.67 10.73 -3.75
N LEU A 125 -12.68 10.54 -5.07
CA LEU A 125 -12.88 9.25 -5.73
C LEU A 125 -11.64 8.34 -5.55
N SER A 126 -10.43 8.88 -5.71
CA SER A 126 -9.18 8.12 -5.50
C SER A 126 -9.08 7.53 -4.09
N VAL A 127 -9.41 8.32 -3.06
CA VAL A 127 -9.42 7.85 -1.66
C VAL A 127 -10.43 6.72 -1.48
N THR A 128 -11.65 6.88 -2.00
CA THR A 128 -12.70 5.85 -1.94
C THR A 128 -12.28 4.56 -2.66
N MET A 129 -11.75 4.67 -3.88
CA MET A 129 -11.26 3.52 -4.64
C MET A 129 -10.14 2.78 -3.92
N THR A 130 -9.17 3.54 -3.38
CA THR A 130 -8.05 2.98 -2.61
C THR A 130 -8.58 2.21 -1.42
N ALA A 131 -9.43 2.83 -0.58
CA ALA A 131 -9.98 2.19 0.62
C ALA A 131 -10.71 0.88 0.33
N ILE A 132 -11.58 0.87 -0.69
CA ILE A 132 -12.32 -0.35 -1.07
C ILE A 132 -11.38 -1.41 -1.62
N SER A 133 -10.45 -1.02 -2.50
CA SER A 133 -9.48 -1.95 -3.04
C SER A 133 -8.68 -2.59 -1.89
N THR A 134 -8.25 -1.82 -0.90
CA THR A 134 -7.53 -2.33 0.28
C THR A 134 -8.37 -3.32 1.09
N LEU A 135 -9.66 -3.04 1.32
CA LEU A 135 -10.54 -3.98 2.03
C LEU A 135 -10.78 -5.27 1.24
N LEU A 136 -10.92 -5.18 -0.08
CA LEU A 136 -11.10 -6.34 -0.96
C LEU A 136 -9.82 -7.14 -1.18
N SER A 137 -8.65 -6.54 -0.91
CA SER A 137 -7.33 -7.15 -1.20
C SER A 137 -7.13 -8.50 -0.52
N ALA A 138 -7.72 -8.70 0.67
CA ALA A 138 -7.62 -9.95 1.41
C ALA A 138 -8.01 -11.16 0.57
N LEU A 139 -9.04 -11.04 -0.27
CA LEU A 139 -9.46 -12.11 -1.18
C LEU A 139 -8.95 -11.91 -2.61
N ALA A 140 -9.00 -10.67 -3.11
CA ALA A 140 -8.70 -10.40 -4.51
C ALA A 140 -7.21 -10.63 -4.85
N THR A 141 -6.29 -10.21 -3.98
CA THR A 141 -4.84 -10.37 -4.21
C THR A 141 -4.42 -11.84 -4.23
N PRO A 142 -4.73 -12.67 -3.21
CA PRO A 142 -4.38 -14.09 -3.25
C PRO A 142 -5.06 -14.85 -4.40
N LEU A 143 -6.29 -14.48 -4.76
CA LEU A 143 -7.00 -15.10 -5.87
C LEU A 143 -6.34 -14.79 -7.22
N ALA A 144 -6.01 -13.53 -7.49
CA ALA A 144 -5.32 -13.13 -8.71
C ALA A 144 -3.97 -13.84 -8.86
N VAL A 145 -3.19 -13.89 -7.77
CA VAL A 145 -1.89 -14.59 -7.75
C VAL A 145 -2.07 -16.10 -7.98
N LYS A 146 -3.01 -16.73 -7.28
CA LYS A 146 -3.28 -18.17 -7.45
C LYS A 146 -3.70 -18.52 -8.88
N LEU A 147 -4.54 -17.69 -9.50
CA LEU A 147 -5.02 -17.91 -10.86
C LEU A 147 -3.90 -17.74 -11.90
N LEU A 148 -3.07 -16.70 -11.77
CA LEU A 148 -2.04 -16.37 -12.75
C LEU A 148 -0.76 -17.19 -12.61
N LEU A 149 -0.46 -17.67 -11.39
CA LEU A 149 0.72 -18.50 -11.11
C LEU A 149 0.38 -19.99 -10.99
N SER A 150 -0.88 -20.38 -11.24
CA SER A 150 -1.28 -21.79 -11.27
C SER A 150 -0.45 -22.56 -12.29
N GLY A 151 0.20 -23.64 -11.85
CA GLY A 151 1.08 -24.45 -12.69
C GLY A 151 2.49 -23.89 -12.91
N SER A 152 2.84 -22.76 -12.28
CA SER A 152 4.23 -22.30 -12.21
C SER A 152 5.03 -23.11 -11.18
N SER A 153 6.36 -23.08 -11.28
CA SER A 153 7.26 -23.72 -10.32
C SER A 153 7.32 -23.03 -8.95
N ILE A 154 6.65 -21.88 -8.80
CA ILE A 154 6.59 -21.11 -7.56
C ILE A 154 5.26 -21.38 -6.87
N ASP A 155 5.30 -22.12 -5.77
CA ASP A 155 4.12 -22.35 -4.94
C ASP A 155 3.88 -21.15 -4.02
N VAL A 156 2.87 -20.35 -4.37
CA VAL A 156 2.42 -19.22 -3.54
C VAL A 156 1.15 -19.64 -2.79
N SER A 157 1.29 -19.84 -1.49
CA SER A 157 0.17 -20.25 -0.64
C SER A 157 -0.92 -19.17 -0.57
N PHE A 158 -2.09 -19.50 -1.13
CA PHE A 158 -3.28 -18.67 -1.04
C PHE A 158 -3.63 -18.35 0.41
N TRP A 159 -3.61 -19.34 1.29
CA TRP A 159 -3.99 -19.17 2.70
C TRP A 159 -3.00 -18.30 3.46
N ALA A 160 -1.70 -18.42 3.18
CA ALA A 160 -0.69 -17.57 3.80
C ALA A 160 -0.86 -16.11 3.38
N LEU A 161 -1.08 -15.84 2.08
CA LEU A 161 -1.35 -14.48 1.60
C LEU A 161 -2.65 -13.93 2.17
N PHE A 162 -3.73 -14.72 2.18
CA PHE A 162 -5.02 -14.33 2.74
C PHE A 162 -4.90 -13.91 4.22
N GLN A 163 -4.29 -14.75 5.06
CA GLN A 163 -4.09 -14.45 6.48
C GLN A 163 -3.17 -13.24 6.69
N SER A 164 -2.07 -13.17 5.94
CA SER A 164 -1.14 -12.05 6.01
C SER A 164 -1.83 -10.73 5.66
N THR A 165 -2.59 -10.68 4.55
CA THR A 165 -3.31 -9.47 4.15
C THR A 165 -4.41 -9.12 5.16
N LEU A 166 -5.12 -10.08 5.73
CA LEU A 166 -6.10 -9.80 6.79
C LEU A 166 -5.46 -9.15 8.01
N VAL A 167 -4.34 -9.70 8.50
CA VAL A 167 -3.71 -9.27 9.75
C VAL A 167 -2.88 -8.00 9.58
N VAL A 168 -2.13 -7.88 8.47
CA VAL A 168 -1.17 -6.79 8.25
C VAL A 168 -1.80 -5.60 7.53
N VAL A 169 -2.86 -5.81 6.75
CA VAL A 169 -3.48 -4.76 5.94
C VAL A 169 -4.88 -4.44 6.42
N VAL A 170 -5.82 -5.39 6.36
CA VAL A 170 -7.23 -5.11 6.63
C VAL A 170 -7.47 -4.75 8.09
N LEU A 171 -6.93 -5.52 9.03
CA LEU A 171 -7.13 -5.32 10.46
C LEU A 171 -6.64 -3.92 10.92
N PRO A 172 -5.41 -3.47 10.60
CA PRO A 172 -4.95 -2.12 10.94
C PRO A 172 -5.79 -1.01 10.29
N VAL A 173 -6.24 -1.18 9.04
CA VAL A 173 -7.12 -0.19 8.39
C VAL A 173 -8.45 -0.07 9.15
N VAL A 174 -9.09 -1.20 9.47
CA VAL A 174 -10.36 -1.21 10.20
C VAL A 174 -10.20 -0.58 11.58
N ILE A 175 -9.13 -0.90 12.31
CA ILE A 175 -8.80 -0.27 13.60
C ILE A 175 -8.60 1.23 13.41
N GLY A 176 -7.84 1.66 12.41
CA GLY A 176 -7.59 3.08 12.14
C GLY A 176 -8.88 3.85 11.83
N VAL A 177 -9.77 3.27 11.02
CA VAL A 177 -11.09 3.85 10.72
C VAL A 177 -11.94 3.94 11.98
N ALA A 178 -11.95 2.89 12.81
CA ALA A 178 -12.68 2.88 14.07
C ALA A 178 -12.16 3.97 15.04
N LEU A 179 -10.83 4.10 15.17
CA LEU A 179 -10.22 5.16 15.97
C LEU A 179 -10.57 6.56 15.45
N ASN A 180 -10.56 6.75 14.12
CA ASN A 180 -10.98 8.03 13.53
C ASN A 180 -12.47 8.30 13.72
N ARG A 181 -13.31 7.27 13.73
CA ARG A 181 -14.75 7.44 13.99
C ARG A 181 -15.04 7.83 15.43
N VAL A 182 -14.38 7.20 16.40
CA VAL A 182 -14.62 7.44 17.84
C VAL A 182 -13.92 8.70 18.33
N PHE A 183 -12.66 8.90 17.95
CA PHE A 183 -11.82 10.00 18.46
C PHE A 183 -11.57 11.11 17.44
N GLY A 184 -12.24 11.07 16.28
CA GLY A 184 -12.04 12.00 15.16
C GLY A 184 -12.13 13.48 15.51
N SER A 185 -13.05 13.82 16.42
CA SER A 185 -13.31 15.18 16.92
C SER A 185 -12.51 15.52 18.19
N SER A 186 -11.72 14.58 18.70
CA SER A 186 -10.90 14.81 19.90
C SER A 186 -9.68 15.67 19.57
N SER A 187 -9.29 16.55 20.50
CA SER A 187 -8.08 17.38 20.41
C SER A 187 -6.81 16.54 20.18
N TRP A 188 -6.77 15.31 20.70
CA TRP A 188 -5.67 14.37 20.45
C TRP A 188 -5.51 14.02 18.97
N MET A 189 -6.61 13.67 18.29
CA MET A 189 -6.58 13.26 16.89
C MET A 189 -6.16 14.42 15.96
N HIS A 190 -6.53 15.66 16.30
CA HIS A 190 -6.10 16.86 15.57
C HIS A 190 -4.59 17.14 15.67
N LYS A 191 -3.92 16.65 16.72
CA LYS A 191 -2.47 16.72 16.89
C LYS A 191 -1.73 15.58 16.18
N VAL A 192 -2.32 14.38 16.16
CA VAL A 192 -1.70 13.18 15.57
C VAL A 192 -1.81 13.16 14.04
N LYS A 193 -2.98 13.48 13.48
CA LYS A 193 -3.25 13.39 12.03
C LYS A 193 -2.19 14.04 11.12
N PRO A 194 -1.65 15.23 11.43
CA PRO A 194 -0.60 15.85 10.59
C PRO A 194 0.72 15.07 10.56
N GLY A 195 1.01 14.25 11.56
CA GLY A 195 2.23 13.44 11.63
C GLY A 195 2.12 12.06 10.97
N LEU A 196 0.90 11.55 10.78
CA LEU A 196 0.65 10.21 10.22
C LEU A 196 1.25 10.03 8.80
N PRO A 197 1.14 11.01 7.86
CA PRO A 197 1.76 10.86 6.55
C PRO A 197 3.29 10.79 6.63
N ALA A 198 3.91 11.62 7.49
CA ALA A 198 5.36 11.62 7.67
C ALA A 198 5.86 10.30 8.29
N LEU A 199 5.12 9.75 9.25
CA LEU A 199 5.39 8.43 9.81
C LEU A 199 5.31 7.33 8.74
N ALA A 200 4.27 7.36 7.92
CA ALA A 200 4.11 6.39 6.84
C ALA A 200 5.25 6.47 5.81
N VAL A 201 5.70 7.68 5.46
CA VAL A 201 6.87 7.90 4.58
C VAL A 201 8.15 7.36 5.22
N LEU A 202 8.38 7.60 6.51
CA LEU A 202 9.55 7.06 7.21
C LEU A 202 9.54 5.53 7.21
N LEU A 203 8.40 4.91 7.53
CA LEU A 203 8.27 3.45 7.59
C LEU A 203 8.49 2.81 6.22
N ILE A 204 7.93 3.37 5.14
CA ILE A 204 8.17 2.82 3.80
C ILE A 204 9.63 2.98 3.37
N CYS A 205 10.27 4.11 3.69
CA CYS A 205 11.71 4.30 3.43
C CYS A 205 12.55 3.23 4.15
N LEU A 206 12.25 2.92 5.41
CA LEU A 206 12.93 1.87 6.18
C LEU A 206 12.69 0.48 5.59
N ILE A 207 11.46 0.16 5.20
CA ILE A 207 11.12 -1.14 4.57
C ILE A 207 11.91 -1.31 3.27
N VAL A 208 11.84 -0.34 2.35
CA VAL A 208 12.50 -0.44 1.04
C VAL A 208 14.02 -0.49 1.20
N ALA A 209 14.60 0.33 2.07
CA ALA A 209 16.03 0.32 2.35
C ALA A 209 16.49 -1.01 2.97
N SER A 210 15.71 -1.59 3.89
CA SER A 210 16.06 -2.87 4.51
C SER A 210 16.00 -4.04 3.52
N VAL A 211 14.98 -4.08 2.67
CA VAL A 211 14.84 -5.11 1.63
C VAL A 211 16.02 -5.04 0.66
N ILE A 212 16.31 -3.85 0.11
CA ILE A 212 17.44 -3.68 -0.83
C ILE A 212 18.79 -3.94 -0.17
N GLY A 213 18.96 -3.54 1.09
CA GLY A 213 20.19 -3.79 1.84
C GLY A 213 20.42 -5.27 2.17
N LYS A 214 19.40 -6.12 2.14
CA LYS A 214 19.53 -7.57 2.32
C LYS A 214 19.86 -8.33 1.05
N ASP A 215 19.44 -7.81 -0.09
CA ASP A 215 19.66 -8.41 -1.39
C ASP A 215 21.06 -8.09 -1.97
N ARG A 216 21.95 -7.46 -1.16
CA ARG A 216 23.36 -7.17 -1.46
C ARG A 216 24.30 -7.91 -0.52
#